data_AF-A0A956RYU5-F1
#
_entry.id   AF-A0A956RYU5-F1
#
_cell.length_a   1.000
_cell.length_b   1.000
_cell.length_c   1.000
_cell.angle_alpha   90.00
_cell.angle_beta   90.00
_cell.angle_gamma   90.00
#
_symmetry.space_group_name_H-M   'P 1'
#
loop_
_entity.id
_entity.type
_entity.pdbx_description
1 polymer ?
#
loop_
_entity_poly.entity_id
_entity_poly.type
_entity_poly.pdbx_seq_one_letter_code
_entity_poly.pdbx_strand_id
1 'polypeptide(L)'
;VLRAGHRRLDAAPRRLRVARHAFTVAEADALLPHVRGVFRRIDAYREAARRRVDRLAVLDVLWGERVRETGHPDHGEFRAAHRGLTRIRHRLERLVDRGLTERGLRLPGGGLEHGLIDFPTTLDGRWIYLCWHKDEPAVQHWHELRGGFVGRRPLTPDVGARLALPSDPARDDDRDLEG
;
A
#
# COMPACT_ATOMS: atom_id res chain seq x y z
N VAL A 1 43.47 35.14 16.93
CA VAL A 1 43.70 33.71 16.62
C VAL A 1 42.36 32.98 16.73
N LEU A 2 41.85 32.48 15.59
CA LEU A 2 40.90 31.35 15.39
C LEU A 2 39.43 31.51 15.90
N ARG A 3 38.45 31.58 14.97
CA ARG A 3 37.52 30.49 14.50
C ARG A 3 36.49 30.09 15.58
N ALA A 4 35.19 29.86 15.32
CA ALA A 4 34.51 29.36 14.14
C ALA A 4 33.02 29.74 14.17
N GLY A 5 32.46 30.10 13.01
CA GLY A 5 31.02 30.21 12.82
C GLY A 5 30.35 28.84 12.90
N HIS A 6 29.38 28.70 13.80
CA HIS A 6 28.49 27.55 13.83
C HIS A 6 27.42 27.69 12.75
N ARG A 7 27.63 26.98 11.63
CA ARG A 7 26.57 26.69 10.67
C ARG A 7 25.52 25.85 11.38
N ARG A 8 24.31 26.39 11.54
CA ARG A 8 23.13 25.56 11.82
C ARG A 8 22.93 24.69 10.59
N LEU A 9 23.15 23.39 10.75
CA LEU A 9 22.77 22.41 9.77
C LEU A 9 21.25 22.26 9.90
N ASP A 10 20.52 23.00 9.07
CA ASP A 10 19.13 22.65 8.76
C ASP A 10 19.17 21.26 8.13
N ALA A 11 18.85 20.24 8.92
CA ALA A 11 18.64 18.89 8.44
C ALA A 11 17.33 18.89 7.64
N ALA A 12 17.42 19.23 6.36
CA ALA A 12 16.34 19.06 5.41
C ALA A 12 15.82 17.61 5.47
N PRO A 13 14.50 17.38 5.43
CA PRO A 13 13.95 16.03 5.42
C PRO A 13 14.53 15.28 4.20
N ARG A 14 14.98 14.05 4.45
CA ARG A 14 15.48 13.13 3.44
C ARG A 14 14.43 13.00 2.33
N ARG A 15 14.69 13.63 1.18
CA ARG A 15 13.90 13.48 -0.04
C ARG A 15 13.74 11.98 -0.32
N LEU A 16 12.50 11.50 -0.25
CA LEU A 16 12.16 10.12 -0.54
C LEU A 16 12.42 9.89 -2.04
N ARG A 17 13.64 9.49 -2.41
CA ARG A 17 13.93 8.90 -3.72
C ARG A 17 13.29 7.51 -3.75
N VAL A 18 11.96 7.44 -3.82
CA VAL A 18 11.32 6.25 -4.37
C VAL A 18 11.77 6.23 -5.83
N ALA A 19 12.47 5.16 -6.23
CA ALA A 19 12.96 5.00 -7.58
C ALA A 19 11.78 5.20 -8.53
N ARG A 20 11.86 6.23 -9.37
CA ARG A 20 10.84 6.66 -10.33
C ARG A 20 10.81 5.66 -11.51
N HIS A 21 10.41 4.41 -11.25
CA HIS A 21 10.21 3.41 -12.29
C HIS A 21 8.85 3.66 -12.93
N ALA A 22 8.86 4.07 -14.19
CA ALA A 22 7.65 4.13 -15.01
C ALA A 22 7.38 2.72 -15.55
N PHE A 23 6.31 2.10 -15.06
CA PHE A 23 5.91 0.77 -15.50
C PHE A 23 5.31 0.81 -16.89
N THR A 24 5.71 -0.13 -17.75
CA THR A 24 4.91 -0.46 -18.94
C THR A 24 3.70 -1.32 -18.54
N VAL A 25 2.69 -1.38 -19.41
CA VAL A 25 1.52 -2.27 -19.21
C VAL A 25 1.96 -3.72 -19.08
N ALA A 26 2.91 -4.16 -19.91
CA ALA A 26 3.46 -5.52 -19.87
C ALA A 26 4.20 -5.82 -18.56
N GLU A 27 4.97 -4.88 -18.04
CA GLU A 27 5.63 -5.03 -16.73
C GLU A 27 4.61 -5.10 -15.59
N ALA A 28 3.57 -4.26 -15.64
CA ALA A 28 2.51 -4.26 -14.65
C ALA A 28 1.73 -5.59 -14.66
N ASP A 29 1.36 -6.09 -15.84
CA ASP A 29 0.72 -7.39 -16.03
C ASP A 29 1.60 -8.55 -15.52
N ALA A 30 2.91 -8.50 -15.79
CA ALA A 30 3.86 -9.50 -15.32
C ALA A 30 3.97 -9.55 -13.79
N LEU A 31 3.66 -8.46 -13.08
CA LEU A 31 3.63 -8.42 -11.62
C LEU A 31 2.32 -8.94 -11.01
N LEU A 32 1.24 -9.06 -11.78
CA LEU A 32 -0.07 -9.44 -11.24
C LEU A 32 -0.10 -10.78 -10.51
N PRO A 33 0.59 -11.86 -10.94
CA PRO A 33 0.63 -13.11 -10.17
C PRO A 33 1.18 -12.92 -8.75
N HIS A 34 2.21 -12.08 -8.61
CA HIS A 34 2.78 -11.73 -7.30
C HIS A 34 1.80 -10.88 -6.49
N VAL A 35 1.23 -9.83 -7.09
CA VAL A 35 0.25 -8.94 -6.43
C VAL A 35 -0.96 -9.72 -5.93
N ARG A 36 -1.54 -10.61 -6.76
CA ARG A 36 -2.63 -11.52 -6.35
C ARG A 36 -2.23 -12.40 -5.17
N GLY A 37 -1.00 -12.92 -5.17
CA GLY A 37 -0.44 -13.67 -4.06
C GLY A 37 -0.35 -12.86 -2.76
N VAL A 38 0.00 -11.57 -2.86
CA VAL A 38 0.01 -10.63 -1.73
C VAL A 38 -1.40 -10.41 -1.19
N PHE A 39 -2.39 -10.12 -2.05
CA PHE A 39 -3.80 -9.95 -1.63
C PHE A 39 -4.38 -11.20 -0.95
N ARG A 40 -4.13 -12.40 -1.49
CA ARG A 40 -4.55 -13.64 -0.84
C ARG A 40 -4.01 -13.77 0.59
N ARG A 41 -2.76 -13.33 0.82
CA ARG A 41 -2.15 -13.34 2.16
C ARG A 41 -2.73 -12.25 3.06
N ILE A 42 -3.04 -11.08 2.52
CA ILE A 42 -3.75 -10.00 3.23
C ILE A 42 -5.10 -10.52 3.71
N ASP A 43 -5.89 -11.16 2.84
CA ASP A 43 -7.20 -11.70 3.18
C ASP A 43 -7.11 -12.76 4.30
N ALA A 44 -6.11 -13.65 4.22
CA ALA A 44 -5.85 -14.61 5.29
C ALA A 44 -5.50 -13.95 6.63
N TYR A 45 -4.76 -12.83 6.62
CA TYR A 45 -4.45 -12.08 7.83
C TYR A 45 -5.67 -11.33 8.38
N ARG A 46 -6.50 -10.75 7.53
CA ARG A 46 -7.76 -10.11 7.93
C ARG A 46 -8.70 -11.09 8.59
N GLU A 47 -8.87 -12.26 8.00
CA GLU A 47 -9.72 -13.32 8.55
C GLU A 47 -9.16 -13.84 9.88
N ALA A 48 -7.83 -14.00 9.98
CA ALA A 48 -7.18 -14.35 11.25
C ALA A 48 -7.29 -13.26 12.33
N ALA A 49 -7.35 -11.98 11.94
CA ALA A 49 -7.57 -10.86 12.86
C ALA A 49 -9.03 -10.82 13.30
N ARG A 50 -9.97 -11.01 12.37
CA ARG A 50 -11.41 -11.02 12.64
C ARG A 50 -11.76 -12.03 13.72
N ARG A 51 -11.32 -13.29 13.58
CA ARG A 51 -11.52 -14.32 14.60
C ARG A 51 -11.00 -13.93 16.00
N ARG A 52 -9.91 -13.17 16.07
CA ARG A 52 -9.35 -12.71 17.35
C ARG A 52 -10.13 -11.55 17.94
N VAL A 53 -10.59 -10.62 17.09
CA VAL A 53 -11.49 -9.55 17.51
C VAL A 53 -12.81 -10.13 18.02
N ASP A 54 -13.40 -11.08 17.30
CA ASP A 54 -14.63 -11.75 17.73
C ASP A 54 -14.41 -12.48 19.07
N ARG A 55 -13.26 -13.13 19.26
CA ARG A 55 -12.93 -13.75 20.54
C ARG A 55 -12.79 -12.75 21.68
N LEU A 56 -12.15 -11.61 21.45
CA LEU A 56 -12.05 -10.54 22.44
C LEU A 56 -13.43 -9.96 22.79
N ALA A 57 -14.29 -9.79 21.80
CA ALA A 57 -15.67 -9.32 22.02
C ALA A 57 -16.47 -10.29 22.90
N VAL A 58 -16.31 -11.61 22.70
CA VAL A 58 -16.94 -12.62 23.58
C VAL A 58 -16.42 -12.51 25.01
N LEU A 59 -15.11 -12.38 25.20
CA LEU A 59 -14.53 -12.24 26.55
C LEU A 59 -14.98 -10.95 27.25
N ASP A 60 -15.11 -9.86 26.49
CA ASP A 60 -15.61 -8.57 26.98
C ASP A 60 -17.08 -8.67 27.41
N VAL A 61 -17.93 -9.34 26.63
CA VAL A 61 -19.35 -9.58 27.01
C VAL A 61 -19.47 -10.44 28.28
N LEU A 62 -18.64 -11.48 28.41
CA LEU A 62 -18.72 -12.40 29.56
C LEU A 62 -18.17 -11.79 30.86
N TRP A 63 -17.08 -11.03 30.76
CA TRP A 63 -16.26 -10.68 31.92
C TRP A 63 -15.91 -9.20 32.02
N GLY A 64 -16.13 -8.42 30.96
CA GLY A 64 -15.72 -7.02 30.85
C GLY A 64 -14.24 -6.83 31.23
N GLU A 65 -13.99 -5.84 32.07
CA GLU A 65 -12.64 -5.51 32.53
C GLU A 65 -11.98 -6.61 33.39
N ARG A 66 -12.75 -7.50 34.01
CA ARG A 66 -12.20 -8.53 34.91
C ARG A 66 -11.31 -9.54 34.20
N VAL A 67 -11.50 -9.76 32.90
CA VAL A 67 -10.63 -10.66 32.11
C VAL A 67 -9.18 -10.15 32.03
N ARG A 68 -8.96 -8.87 32.31
CA ARG A 68 -7.63 -8.24 32.32
C ARG A 68 -6.85 -8.52 33.60
N GLU A 69 -7.50 -9.01 34.65
CA GLU A 69 -6.84 -9.36 35.91
C GLU A 69 -6.00 -10.63 35.75
N THR A 70 -4.74 -10.61 36.21
CA THR A 70 -3.79 -11.72 36.04
C THR A 70 -4.27 -13.05 36.62
N GLY A 71 -5.13 -13.02 37.64
CA GLY A 71 -5.70 -14.21 38.28
C GLY A 71 -6.97 -14.77 37.61
N HIS A 72 -7.51 -14.10 36.58
CA HIS A 72 -8.73 -14.55 35.91
C HIS A 72 -8.46 -15.80 35.07
N PRO A 73 -9.32 -16.84 35.10
CA PRO A 73 -9.13 -18.07 34.32
C PRO A 73 -8.89 -17.82 32.81
N ASP A 74 -9.63 -16.90 32.21
CA ASP A 74 -9.52 -16.56 30.78
C ASP A 74 -8.47 -15.47 30.45
N HIS A 75 -7.70 -14.99 31.43
CA HIS A 75 -6.69 -13.94 31.22
C HIS A 75 -5.62 -14.33 30.18
N GLY A 76 -5.21 -15.60 30.21
CA GLY A 76 -4.22 -16.14 29.27
C GLY A 76 -4.71 -16.05 27.83
N GLU A 77 -6.00 -16.33 27.62
CA GLU A 77 -6.63 -16.28 26.30
C GLU A 77 -6.79 -14.83 25.82
N PHE A 78 -7.28 -13.93 26.67
CA PHE A 78 -7.35 -12.50 26.39
C PHE A 78 -6.00 -11.98 25.90
N ARG A 79 -4.92 -12.28 26.64
CA ARG A 79 -3.56 -11.87 26.25
C ARG A 79 -3.11 -12.53 24.95
N ALA A 80 -3.45 -13.79 24.71
CA ALA A 80 -3.08 -14.48 23.48
C ALA A 80 -3.77 -13.88 22.25
N ALA A 81 -5.04 -13.49 22.36
CA ALA A 81 -5.79 -12.82 21.31
C ALA A 81 -5.19 -11.44 20.99
N HIS A 82 -4.94 -10.61 22.02
CA HIS A 82 -4.28 -9.31 21.85
C HIS A 82 -2.89 -9.42 21.21
N ARG A 83 -2.00 -10.28 21.74
CA ARG A 83 -0.68 -10.52 21.12
C ARG A 83 -0.81 -11.05 19.70
N GLY A 84 -1.85 -11.83 19.42
CA GLY A 84 -2.18 -12.31 18.08
C GLY A 84 -2.44 -11.16 17.11
N LEU A 85 -3.28 -10.19 17.50
CA LEU A 85 -3.58 -9.00 16.70
C LEU A 85 -2.32 -8.16 16.43
N THR A 86 -1.51 -7.90 17.46
CA THR A 86 -0.25 -7.16 17.29
C THR A 86 0.69 -7.85 16.29
N ARG A 87 0.81 -9.18 16.37
CA ARG A 87 1.62 -9.96 15.42
C ARG A 87 1.06 -9.91 14.00
N ILE A 88 -0.26 -9.97 13.82
CA ILE A 88 -0.88 -9.89 12.51
C ILE A 88 -0.62 -8.51 11.89
N ARG A 89 -0.84 -7.43 12.65
CA ARG A 89 -0.56 -6.06 12.20
C ARG A 89 0.86 -5.93 11.65
N HIS A 90 1.86 -6.35 12.41
CA HIS A 90 3.26 -6.29 11.97
C HIS A 90 3.58 -7.16 10.76
N ARG A 91 2.90 -8.30 10.62
CA ARG A 91 3.06 -9.16 9.44
C ARG A 91 2.41 -8.54 8.20
N LEU A 92 1.29 -7.85 8.38
CA LEU A 92 0.58 -7.15 7.31
C LEU A 92 1.39 -5.94 6.83
N GLU A 93 1.89 -5.11 7.74
CA GLU A 93 2.80 -3.98 7.43
C GLU A 93 3.98 -4.46 6.58
N ARG A 94 4.74 -5.46 7.05
CA ARG A 94 5.87 -6.01 6.30
C ARG A 94 5.49 -6.65 4.97
N LEU A 95 4.30 -7.23 4.88
CA LEU A 95 3.81 -7.84 3.65
C LEU A 95 3.51 -6.76 2.60
N VAL A 96 2.87 -5.66 3.00
CA VAL A 96 2.59 -4.53 2.12
C VAL A 96 3.90 -3.87 1.70
N ASP A 97 4.79 -3.58 2.65
CA ASP A 97 6.07 -2.92 2.36
C ASP A 97 6.90 -3.73 1.36
N ARG A 98 7.21 -5.00 1.67
CA ARG A 98 8.06 -5.84 0.82
C ARG A 98 7.35 -6.36 -0.43
N GLY A 99 6.04 -6.57 -0.31
CA GLY A 99 5.22 -7.15 -1.36
C GLY A 99 4.84 -6.13 -2.42
N LEU A 100 4.70 -4.86 -2.05
CA LEU A 100 4.15 -3.82 -2.92
C LEU A 100 5.04 -2.57 -2.94
N THR A 101 5.23 -1.90 -1.80
CA THR A 101 5.89 -0.58 -1.73
C THR A 101 7.34 -0.61 -2.21
N GLU A 102 8.15 -1.57 -1.75
CA GLU A 102 9.55 -1.74 -2.16
C GLU A 102 9.70 -2.09 -3.65
N ARG A 103 8.62 -2.53 -4.30
CA ARG A 103 8.56 -2.78 -5.73
C ARG A 103 8.08 -1.56 -6.53
N GLY A 104 7.86 -0.42 -5.89
CA GLY A 104 7.37 0.79 -6.53
C GLY A 104 5.87 0.79 -6.82
N LEU A 105 5.12 -0.16 -6.24
CA LEU A 105 3.66 -0.22 -6.38
C LEU A 105 3.01 0.69 -5.34
N ARG A 106 2.01 1.47 -5.76
CA ARG A 106 1.21 2.32 -4.88
C ARG A 106 -0.06 1.60 -4.48
N LEU A 107 -0.36 1.62 -3.19
CA LEU A 107 -1.63 1.18 -2.63
C LEU A 107 -2.49 2.42 -2.37
N PRO A 108 -3.53 2.70 -3.18
CA PRO A 108 -4.39 3.86 -2.95
C PRO A 108 -5.14 3.76 -1.60
N GLY A 109 -5.68 4.87 -1.11
CA GLY A 109 -6.57 4.87 0.06
C GLY A 109 -7.76 3.92 -0.17
N GLY A 110 -8.02 3.01 0.77
CA GLY A 110 -9.01 1.93 0.60
C GLY A 110 -8.57 0.80 -0.33
N GLY A 111 -7.38 0.88 -0.93
CA GLY A 111 -6.91 -0.10 -1.91
C GLY A 111 -6.64 -1.47 -1.31
N LEU A 112 -6.29 -1.53 -0.03
CA LEU A 112 -6.21 -2.81 0.66
C LEU A 112 -7.59 -3.45 0.71
N GLU A 113 -8.62 -2.70 1.09
CA GLU A 113 -10.02 -3.13 1.31
C GLU A 113 -10.69 -3.55 0.01
N HIS A 114 -10.54 -2.73 -1.02
CA HIS A 114 -11.17 -2.93 -2.31
C HIS A 114 -10.34 -3.81 -3.24
N GLY A 115 -9.04 -3.99 -3.00
CA GLY A 115 -8.18 -4.79 -3.87
C GLY A 115 -7.64 -3.99 -5.04
N LEU A 116 -7.20 -2.76 -4.80
CA LEU A 116 -6.68 -1.84 -5.81
C LEU A 116 -5.18 -1.68 -5.70
N ILE A 117 -4.50 -1.61 -6.84
CA ILE A 117 -3.08 -1.25 -6.95
C ILE A 117 -2.88 -0.29 -8.11
N ASP A 118 -2.06 0.71 -7.85
CA ASP A 118 -1.63 1.70 -8.83
C ASP A 118 -0.16 1.44 -9.20
N PHE A 119 0.12 1.36 -10.49
CA PHE A 119 1.47 1.29 -11.05
C PHE A 119 1.82 2.67 -11.64
N PRO A 120 2.84 3.37 -11.10
CA PRO A 120 3.29 4.63 -11.67
C PRO A 120 3.73 4.44 -13.13
N THR A 121 3.28 5.29 -14.04
CA THR A 121 3.73 5.29 -15.44
C THR A 121 3.71 6.70 -16.01
N THR A 122 4.11 6.85 -17.28
CA THR A 122 4.07 8.13 -17.99
C THR A 122 3.27 8.02 -19.27
N LEU A 123 2.36 8.97 -19.49
CA LEU A 123 1.59 9.13 -20.72
C LEU A 123 1.90 10.51 -21.30
N ASP A 124 2.56 10.54 -22.47
CA ASP A 124 3.03 11.76 -23.14
C ASP A 124 3.86 12.68 -22.25
N GLY A 125 4.80 12.08 -21.51
CA GLY A 125 5.71 12.81 -20.61
C GLY A 125 5.08 13.28 -19.30
N ARG A 126 3.80 12.96 -19.04
CA ARG A 126 3.12 13.27 -17.77
C ARG A 126 2.96 12.01 -16.94
N TRP A 127 3.18 12.12 -15.63
CA TRP A 127 2.91 11.02 -14.72
C TRP A 127 1.42 10.73 -14.66
N ILE A 128 1.09 9.44 -14.67
CA ILE A 128 -0.25 8.91 -14.40
C ILE A 128 -0.09 7.59 -13.63
N TYR A 129 -1.22 6.95 -13.28
CA TYR A 129 -1.23 5.61 -12.74
C TYR A 129 -1.96 4.65 -13.67
N LEU A 130 -1.37 3.48 -13.92
CA LEU A 130 -2.14 2.31 -14.33
C LEU A 130 -2.81 1.74 -13.09
N CYS A 131 -4.09 1.44 -13.16
CA CYS A 131 -4.87 1.00 -12.01
C CYS A 131 -5.44 -0.39 -12.27
N TRP A 132 -5.15 -1.31 -11.37
CA TRP A 132 -5.64 -2.68 -11.40
C TRP A 132 -6.52 -2.97 -10.20
N HIS A 133 -7.64 -3.66 -10.44
CA HIS A 133 -8.50 -4.22 -9.41
C HIS A 133 -8.38 -5.74 -9.34
N LYS A 134 -8.47 -6.34 -8.15
CA LYS A 134 -8.28 -7.78 -7.93
C LYS A 134 -9.14 -8.70 -8.81
N ASP A 135 -10.33 -8.23 -9.20
CA ASP A 135 -11.28 -8.95 -10.04
C ASP A 135 -11.00 -8.81 -11.55
N GLU A 136 -10.06 -7.93 -11.94
CA GLU A 136 -9.66 -7.75 -13.33
C GLU A 136 -8.55 -8.74 -13.70
N PRO A 137 -8.60 -9.39 -14.87
CA PRO A 137 -7.60 -10.38 -15.27
C PRO A 137 -6.23 -9.75 -15.57
N ALA A 138 -6.22 -8.52 -16.07
CA ALA A 138 -5.06 -7.75 -16.51
C ALA A 138 -5.26 -6.26 -16.16
N VAL A 139 -4.22 -5.44 -16.33
CA VAL A 139 -4.30 -3.99 -16.20
C VAL A 139 -5.11 -3.42 -17.36
N GLN A 140 -6.30 -2.89 -17.07
CA GLN A 140 -7.25 -2.42 -18.08
C GLN A 140 -7.60 -0.94 -17.96
N HIS A 141 -7.13 -0.27 -16.92
CA HIS A 141 -7.49 1.11 -16.65
C HIS A 141 -6.28 1.93 -16.24
N TRP A 142 -6.42 3.24 -16.40
CA TRP A 142 -5.48 4.22 -15.92
C TRP A 142 -6.23 5.42 -15.34
N HIS A 143 -5.55 6.25 -14.56
CA HIS A 143 -6.10 7.53 -14.11
C HIS A 143 -4.98 8.57 -13.90
N GLU A 144 -5.36 9.85 -14.01
CA GLU A 144 -4.51 10.99 -13.63
C GLU A 144 -4.25 10.98 -12.11
N LEU A 145 -3.17 11.64 -11.64
CA LEU A 145 -2.77 11.65 -10.22
C LEU A 145 -3.91 12.04 -9.28
N ARG A 146 -4.67 13.08 -9.65
CA ARG A 146 -5.75 13.66 -8.84
C ARG A 146 -7.12 13.00 -9.06
N GLY A 147 -7.22 11.98 -9.94
CA GLY A 147 -8.48 11.34 -10.31
C GLY A 147 -8.91 10.18 -9.42
N GLY A 148 -7.96 9.49 -8.79
CA GLY A 148 -8.21 8.26 -8.01
C GLY A 148 -9.01 7.20 -8.78
N PHE A 149 -9.64 6.27 -8.05
CA PHE A 149 -10.44 5.18 -8.64
C PHE A 149 -11.65 5.69 -9.45
N VAL A 150 -12.30 6.78 -9.01
CA VAL A 150 -13.47 7.36 -9.70
C VAL A 150 -13.08 7.94 -11.07
N GLY A 151 -11.82 8.39 -11.22
CA GLY A 151 -11.28 8.91 -12.47
C GLY A 151 -10.73 7.85 -13.42
N ARG A 152 -11.01 6.54 -13.20
CA ARG A 152 -10.52 5.46 -14.06
C ARG A 152 -11.03 5.63 -15.50
N ARG A 153 -10.09 5.55 -16.42
CA ARG A 153 -10.32 5.54 -17.86
C ARG A 153 -9.85 4.22 -18.42
N PRO A 154 -10.59 3.64 -19.39
CA PRO A 154 -10.16 2.41 -20.03
C PRO A 154 -8.84 2.62 -20.77
N LEU A 155 -8.01 1.59 -20.74
CA LEU A 155 -6.78 1.50 -21.50
C LEU A 155 -7.11 1.09 -22.94
N THR A 156 -7.31 2.07 -23.82
CA THR A 156 -7.56 1.79 -25.25
C THR A 156 -6.25 1.41 -25.95
N PRO A 157 -6.31 0.74 -27.12
CA PRO A 157 -5.12 0.41 -27.90
C PRO A 157 -4.23 1.63 -28.20
N ASP A 158 -4.83 2.78 -28.52
CA ASP A 158 -4.10 4.03 -28.78
C ASP A 158 -3.34 4.54 -27.55
N VAL A 159 -3.97 4.47 -26.37
CA VAL A 159 -3.32 4.86 -25.11
C VAL A 159 -2.21 3.87 -24.77
N GLY A 160 -2.46 2.56 -24.93
CA GLY A 160 -1.45 1.53 -24.72
C GLY A 160 -0.20 1.73 -25.60
N ALA A 161 -0.38 2.10 -26.87
CA ALA A 161 0.73 2.39 -27.78
C ALA A 161 1.57 3.60 -27.34
N ARG A 162 0.94 4.64 -26.79
CA ARG A 162 1.63 5.85 -26.29
C ARG A 162 2.39 5.61 -24.99
N LEU A 163 1.91 4.70 -24.14
CA LEU A 163 2.60 4.27 -22.92
C LEU A 163 3.83 3.40 -23.18
N ALA A 164 3.85 2.70 -24.32
CA ALA A 164 4.98 1.86 -24.72
C ALA A 164 6.17 2.68 -25.28
N LEU A 165 5.97 3.97 -25.54
CA LEU A 165 7.03 4.87 -25.98
C LEU A 165 7.79 5.40 -24.76
N PRO A 166 9.14 5.45 -24.78
CA PRO A 166 9.93 6.07 -23.73
C PRO A 166 9.55 7.55 -23.62
N SER A 167 8.65 7.85 -22.69
CA SER A 167 8.26 9.21 -22.36
C SER A 167 9.09 9.63 -21.17
N ASP A 168 10.15 10.41 -21.41
CA ASP A 168 10.92 11.06 -20.34
C ASP A 168 9.96 11.96 -19.55
N PRO A 169 9.66 11.67 -18.28
CA PRO A 169 8.81 12.55 -17.50
C PRO A 169 9.54 13.88 -17.36
N ALA A 170 9.03 14.92 -18.04
CA ALA A 170 9.43 16.28 -17.77
C ALA A 170 9.32 16.51 -16.25
N ARG A 171 10.37 17.10 -15.65
CA ARG A 171 10.56 17.29 -14.21
C ARG A 171 9.55 18.25 -13.56
N ASP A 172 8.31 18.32 -14.04
CA ASP A 172 7.31 19.24 -13.52
C ASP A 172 6.27 18.55 -12.63
N ASP A 173 6.22 19.12 -11.42
CA ASP A 173 5.28 18.98 -10.31
C ASP A 173 5.37 17.73 -9.41
N ASP A 174 6.47 17.68 -8.65
CA ASP A 174 6.73 16.80 -7.49
C ASP A 174 5.76 17.01 -6.29
N ARG A 175 4.72 17.88 -6.39
CA ARG A 175 3.86 18.24 -5.25
C ARG A 175 2.57 17.43 -5.09
N ASP A 176 2.17 16.67 -6.11
CA ASP A 176 0.85 16.02 -6.14
C ASP A 176 0.86 14.51 -5.85
N LEU A 177 2.03 13.94 -5.55
CA LEU A 177 2.20 12.51 -5.27
C LEU A 177 2.18 12.17 -3.76
N GLU A 178 2.06 13.18 -2.90
CA GLU A 178 2.08 13.05 -1.43
C GLU A 178 0.67 12.92 -0.79
N GLY A 179 -0.36 12.66 -1.59
CA GLY A 179 -1.75 12.47 -1.16
C GLY A 179 -2.15 11.02 -0.88
#